data_AF-A0A920N8F1-F1
#
_entry.id   AF-A0A920N8F1-F1
#
_cell.length_a   1.000
_cell.length_b   1.000
_cell.length_c   1.000
_cell.angle_alpha   90.00
_cell.angle_beta   90.00
_cell.angle_gamma   90.00
#
_symmetry.space_group_name_H-M   'P 1'
#
loop_
_entity.id
_entity.type
_entity.pdbx_description
1 polymer ?
#
loop_
_entity_poly.entity_id
_entity_poly.type
_entity_poly.pdbx_seq_one_letter_code
_entity_poly.pdbx_strand_id
1 'polypeptide(L)'
;MVRLAEKAMADGAWGMSTGLIYVPGTYADTDELVALAKVVARHNGIYASHIRNKNVRLLKAVDEAMEIGRRAKLPVHVSHFKSSGRESWGLVRRAAERIAAARKAGQVVTADQYPYVASSTSLDATVIPTWARAGGRKELIRRLDDKEVGQRIRTAIAENLSRKENGRVLKIARYSLGQTGSGKAWLRSPRVRS
;
A
#
# COMPACT_ATOMS: atom_id res chain seq x y z
N MET A 1 10.85 17.02 -4.29
CA MET A 1 10.93 15.55 -4.46
C MET A 1 11.85 15.13 -5.60
N VAL A 2 11.69 15.65 -6.82
CA VAL A 2 12.54 15.31 -8.00
C VAL A 2 14.05 15.34 -7.71
N ARG A 3 14.58 16.40 -7.10
CA ARG A 3 16.02 16.49 -6.75
C ARG A 3 16.49 15.40 -5.78
N LEU A 4 15.64 15.00 -4.82
CA LEU A 4 15.96 13.93 -3.88
C LEU A 4 15.94 12.56 -4.56
N ALA A 5 14.98 12.34 -5.47
CA ALA A 5 14.95 11.13 -6.29
C ALA A 5 16.19 11.03 -7.18
N GLU A 6 16.59 12.14 -7.83
CA GLU A 6 17.81 12.20 -8.64
C GLU A 6 19.05 11.84 -7.83
N LYS A 7 19.20 12.46 -6.65
CA LYS A 7 20.31 12.16 -5.76
C LYS A 7 20.30 10.69 -5.32
N ALA A 8 19.16 10.15 -4.92
CA ALA A 8 19.06 8.76 -4.48
C ALA A 8 19.43 7.77 -5.59
N MET A 9 19.00 8.02 -6.82
CA MET A 9 19.40 7.19 -7.97
C MET A 9 20.91 7.31 -8.25
N ALA A 10 21.47 8.53 -8.23
CA ALA A 10 22.91 8.76 -8.39
C ALA A 10 23.76 8.10 -7.28
N ASP A 11 23.22 8.02 -6.06
CA ASP A 11 23.84 7.34 -4.92
C ASP A 11 23.72 5.79 -5.00
N GLY A 12 23.07 5.24 -6.02
CA GLY A 12 22.98 3.79 -6.26
C GLY A 12 21.65 3.13 -5.91
N ALA A 13 20.57 3.88 -5.71
CA ALA A 13 19.25 3.30 -5.55
C ALA A 13 18.80 2.54 -6.83
N TRP A 14 18.15 1.39 -6.64
CA TRP A 14 17.68 0.54 -7.75
C TRP A 14 16.38 1.04 -8.40
N GLY A 15 15.72 2.03 -7.79
CA GLY A 15 14.43 2.51 -8.25
C GLY A 15 13.68 3.29 -7.18
N MET A 16 12.38 3.47 -7.40
CA MET A 16 11.47 4.06 -6.42
C MET A 16 10.33 3.13 -6.05
N SER A 17 9.81 3.29 -4.84
CA SER A 17 8.57 2.63 -4.42
C SER A 17 7.51 3.63 -3.94
N THR A 18 6.24 3.27 -4.09
CA THR A 18 5.11 4.07 -3.58
C THR A 18 4.18 3.28 -2.66
N GLY A 19 3.59 4.00 -1.72
CA GLY A 19 2.61 3.51 -0.75
C GLY A 19 1.25 4.19 -0.93
N LEU A 20 0.65 4.11 -2.12
CA LEU A 20 -0.48 4.97 -2.52
C LEU A 20 -1.79 4.71 -1.76
N ILE A 21 -1.91 3.60 -1.05
CA ILE A 21 -3.03 3.35 -0.14
C ILE A 21 -2.91 4.14 1.19
N TYR A 22 -1.71 4.66 1.50
CA TYR A 22 -1.39 5.31 2.76
C TYR A 22 -1.24 6.83 2.63
N VAL A 23 -1.48 7.56 3.72
CA VAL A 23 -1.06 8.96 3.85
C VAL A 23 0.47 9.00 3.97
N PRO A 24 1.16 9.94 3.30
CA PRO A 24 0.62 11.00 2.44
C PRO A 24 0.43 10.60 0.97
N GLY A 25 1.03 9.50 0.50
CA GLY A 25 1.08 9.14 -0.92
C GLY A 25 -0.28 8.96 -1.61
N THR A 26 -1.33 8.67 -0.86
CA THR A 26 -2.72 8.60 -1.36
C THR A 26 -3.24 9.88 -2.00
N TYR A 27 -2.65 11.03 -1.67
CA TYR A 27 -2.99 12.34 -2.23
C TYR A 27 -2.14 12.72 -3.46
N ALA A 28 -1.06 11.99 -3.73
CA ALA A 28 -0.24 12.23 -4.92
C ALA A 28 -1.05 11.90 -6.17
N ASP A 29 -1.07 12.81 -7.13
CA ASP A 29 -1.67 12.57 -8.44
C ASP A 29 -0.73 11.76 -9.34
N THR A 30 -1.27 11.22 -10.43
CA THR A 30 -0.49 10.40 -11.37
C THR A 30 0.62 11.19 -12.05
N ASP A 31 0.45 12.49 -12.26
CA ASP A 31 1.43 13.33 -12.96
C ASP A 31 2.67 13.59 -12.10
N GLU A 32 2.48 13.82 -10.80
CA GLU A 32 3.55 13.87 -9.80
C GLU A 32 4.35 12.57 -9.80
N LEU A 33 3.65 11.43 -9.76
CA LEU A 33 4.29 10.11 -9.77
C LEU A 33 5.06 9.86 -11.07
N VAL A 34 4.51 10.27 -12.22
CA VAL A 34 5.19 10.19 -13.52
C VAL A 34 6.43 11.08 -13.56
N ALA A 35 6.39 12.29 -12.98
CA ALA A 35 7.54 13.18 -12.93
C ALA A 35 8.71 12.55 -12.14
N LEU A 36 8.42 11.88 -11.02
CA LEU A 36 9.42 11.14 -10.25
C LEU A 36 9.87 9.87 -10.97
N ALA A 37 8.96 9.11 -11.57
CA ALA A 37 9.28 7.89 -12.29
C ALA A 37 10.17 8.15 -13.52
N LYS A 38 10.00 9.31 -14.19
CA LYS A 38 10.90 9.73 -15.29
C LYS A 38 12.33 9.97 -14.83
N VAL A 39 12.52 10.47 -13.61
CA VAL A 39 13.86 10.60 -13.01
C VAL A 39 14.47 9.21 -12.86
N VAL A 40 13.73 8.28 -12.25
CA VAL A 40 14.17 6.90 -12.04
C VAL A 40 14.50 6.19 -13.35
N ALA A 41 13.69 6.41 -14.39
CA ALA A 41 13.90 5.83 -15.71
C ALA A 41 15.24 6.24 -16.35
N ARG A 42 15.70 7.49 -16.16
CA ARG A 42 17.00 7.96 -16.67
C ARG A 42 18.19 7.19 -16.07
N HIS A 43 17.99 6.56 -14.92
CA HIS A 43 18.97 5.75 -14.22
C HIS A 43 18.71 4.24 -14.39
N ASN A 44 17.88 3.83 -15.35
CA ASN A 44 17.49 2.45 -15.60
C ASN A 44 16.87 1.74 -14.39
N GLY A 45 16.25 2.50 -13.47
CA GLY A 45 15.64 1.96 -12.27
C GLY A 45 14.23 1.41 -12.49
N ILE A 46 13.65 0.85 -11.43
CA ILE A 46 12.29 0.27 -11.43
C ILE A 46 11.30 1.09 -10.62
N TYR A 47 10.00 0.98 -10.96
CA TYR A 47 8.91 1.52 -10.17
C TYR A 47 8.13 0.40 -9.46
N ALA A 48 8.26 0.29 -8.14
CA ALA A 48 7.46 -0.62 -7.33
C ALA A 48 6.28 0.10 -6.66
N SER A 49 5.12 -0.54 -6.51
CA SER A 49 3.95 0.13 -5.92
C SER A 49 3.10 -0.79 -5.04
N HIS A 50 2.92 -0.37 -3.79
CA HIS A 50 1.71 -0.66 -3.04
C HIS A 50 0.60 0.25 -3.59
N ILE A 51 -0.05 -0.26 -4.63
CA ILE A 51 -1.06 0.45 -5.42
C ILE A 51 -2.19 1.06 -4.58
N ARG A 52 -2.79 2.13 -5.12
CA ARG A 52 -3.72 3.03 -4.43
C ARG A 52 -4.93 2.32 -3.83
N ASN A 53 -5.33 1.22 -4.45
CA ASN A 53 -6.48 0.46 -4.01
C ASN A 53 -6.32 -1.03 -4.31
N LYS A 54 -6.82 -1.87 -3.40
CA LYS A 54 -6.84 -3.34 -3.55
C LYS A 54 -8.22 -3.96 -3.35
N ASN A 55 -9.24 -3.13 -3.17
CA ASN A 55 -10.63 -3.56 -3.09
C ASN A 55 -11.35 -3.23 -4.41
N VAL A 56 -12.53 -2.62 -4.35
CA VAL A 56 -13.41 -2.39 -5.52
C VAL A 56 -12.76 -1.58 -6.63
N ARG A 57 -11.69 -0.82 -6.36
CA ARG A 57 -10.94 -0.05 -7.37
C ARG A 57 -9.59 -0.70 -7.75
N LEU A 58 -9.37 -1.98 -7.43
CA LEU A 58 -8.14 -2.72 -7.77
C LEU A 58 -7.75 -2.57 -9.23
N LEU A 59 -8.70 -2.79 -10.15
CA LEU A 59 -8.46 -2.71 -11.59
C LEU A 59 -7.93 -1.34 -12.02
N LYS A 60 -8.56 -0.26 -11.54
CA LYS A 60 -8.11 1.12 -11.80
C LYS A 60 -6.73 1.41 -11.23
N ALA A 61 -6.44 0.89 -10.03
CA ALA A 61 -5.14 1.10 -9.38
C ALA A 61 -4.00 0.33 -10.08
N VAL A 62 -4.28 -0.83 -10.67
CA VAL A 62 -3.33 -1.56 -11.53
C VAL A 62 -3.11 -0.80 -12.84
N ASP A 63 -4.17 -0.29 -13.46
CA ASP A 63 -4.05 0.53 -14.67
C ASP A 63 -3.22 1.79 -14.42
N GLU A 64 -3.41 2.46 -13.28
CA GLU A 64 -2.62 3.63 -12.87
C GLU A 64 -1.13 3.29 -12.77
N ALA A 65 -0.77 2.17 -12.14
CA ALA A 65 0.62 1.74 -12.03
C ALA A 65 1.24 1.45 -13.41
N MET A 66 0.49 0.78 -14.30
CA MET A 66 0.93 0.52 -15.67
C MET A 66 1.04 1.82 -16.49
N GLU A 67 0.13 2.78 -16.30
CA GLU A 67 0.18 4.08 -16.97
C GLU A 67 1.43 4.88 -16.58
N ILE A 68 1.77 4.88 -15.28
CA ILE A 68 3.03 5.49 -14.81
C ILE A 68 4.22 4.86 -15.52
N GLY A 69 4.28 3.53 -15.58
CA GLY A 69 5.34 2.79 -16.27
C GLY A 69 5.45 3.14 -17.76
N ARG A 70 4.32 3.25 -18.47
CA ARG A 70 4.30 3.64 -19.89
C ARG A 70 4.80 5.08 -20.09
N ARG A 71 4.24 6.04 -19.34
CA ARG A 71 4.57 7.46 -19.49
C ARG A 71 6.00 7.79 -19.10
N ALA A 72 6.57 7.05 -18.16
CA ALA A 72 7.94 7.23 -17.71
C ALA A 72 8.94 6.26 -18.36
N LYS A 73 8.48 5.28 -19.13
CA LYS A 73 9.29 4.29 -19.86
C LYS A 73 10.23 3.47 -18.94
N LEU A 74 9.68 2.89 -17.87
CA LEU A 74 10.43 2.03 -16.94
C LEU A 74 9.64 0.80 -16.50
N PRO A 75 10.32 -0.26 -16.02
CA PRO A 75 9.67 -1.44 -15.46
C PRO A 75 8.79 -1.11 -14.26
N VAL A 76 7.65 -1.80 -14.16
CA VAL A 76 6.70 -1.67 -13.03
C VAL A 76 6.64 -2.96 -12.24
N HIS A 77 6.57 -2.86 -10.91
CA HIS A 77 6.34 -3.97 -10.01
C HIS A 77 5.14 -3.68 -9.09
N VAL A 78 4.06 -4.46 -9.22
CA VAL A 78 2.88 -4.36 -8.37
C VAL A 78 3.10 -5.21 -7.12
N SER A 79 3.43 -4.57 -6.01
CA SER A 79 3.77 -5.28 -4.78
C SER A 79 2.56 -6.02 -4.22
N HIS A 80 2.78 -7.17 -3.55
CA HIS A 80 1.82 -7.96 -2.75
C HIS A 80 0.38 -7.89 -3.29
N PHE A 81 0.27 -8.31 -4.55
CA PHE A 81 -0.87 -8.20 -5.46
C PHE A 81 -2.05 -9.03 -4.98
N LYS A 82 -3.23 -8.44 -4.78
CA LYS A 82 -4.38 -9.16 -4.19
C LYS A 82 -5.68 -8.39 -4.34
N SER A 83 -6.78 -9.13 -4.22
CA SER A 83 -8.09 -8.58 -3.88
C SER A 83 -8.26 -8.55 -2.36
N SER A 84 -8.81 -7.47 -1.83
CA SER A 84 -9.14 -7.31 -0.40
C SER A 84 -10.60 -6.92 -0.26
N GLY A 85 -11.32 -7.56 0.68
CA GLY A 85 -12.77 -7.42 0.83
C GLY A 85 -13.55 -8.43 -0.01
N ARG A 86 -14.67 -8.95 0.54
CA ARG A 86 -15.51 -9.98 -0.09
C ARG A 86 -16.06 -9.50 -1.43
N GLU A 87 -16.40 -8.22 -1.50
CA GLU A 87 -16.89 -7.51 -2.68
C GLU A 87 -15.87 -7.46 -3.84
N SER A 88 -14.59 -7.74 -3.56
CA SER A 88 -13.51 -7.67 -4.53
C SER A 88 -12.96 -9.05 -4.90
N TRP A 89 -13.49 -10.13 -4.33
CA TRP A 89 -13.06 -11.49 -4.64
C TRP A 89 -13.17 -11.77 -6.14
N GLY A 90 -12.15 -12.42 -6.70
CA GLY A 90 -12.04 -12.66 -8.15
C GLY A 90 -11.43 -11.51 -8.95
N LEU A 91 -11.46 -10.25 -8.49
CA LEU A 91 -10.88 -9.12 -9.24
C LEU A 91 -9.38 -9.28 -9.51
N VAL A 92 -8.64 -9.94 -8.62
CA VAL A 92 -7.20 -10.22 -8.82
C VAL A 92 -6.94 -11.05 -10.08
N ARG A 93 -7.86 -11.95 -10.48
CA ARG A 93 -7.73 -12.72 -11.74
C ARG A 93 -7.81 -11.79 -12.95
N ARG A 94 -8.81 -10.90 -12.95
CA ARG A 94 -8.98 -9.88 -14.00
C ARG A 94 -7.80 -8.89 -14.05
N ALA A 95 -7.25 -8.53 -12.90
CA ALA A 95 -6.05 -7.71 -12.85
C ALA A 95 -4.81 -8.46 -13.39
N ALA A 96 -4.70 -9.77 -13.15
CA ALA A 96 -3.62 -10.59 -13.70
C ALA A 96 -3.71 -10.70 -15.23
N GLU A 97 -4.91 -10.85 -15.77
CA GLU A 97 -5.18 -10.82 -17.22
C GLU A 97 -4.72 -9.48 -17.84
N ARG A 98 -4.97 -8.36 -17.17
CA ARG A 98 -4.48 -7.03 -17.63
C ARG A 98 -2.97 -6.91 -17.63
N ILE A 99 -2.30 -7.40 -16.58
CA ILE A 99 -0.84 -7.44 -16.53
C ILE A 99 -0.29 -8.34 -17.65
N ALA A 100 -0.91 -9.50 -17.88
CA ALA A 100 -0.51 -10.40 -18.96
C ALA A 100 -0.70 -9.75 -20.34
N ALA A 101 -1.79 -9.03 -20.57
CA ALA A 101 -2.02 -8.29 -21.80
C ALA A 101 -0.99 -7.16 -22.01
N ALA A 102 -0.68 -6.39 -20.96
CA ALA A 102 0.33 -5.34 -21.02
C ALA A 102 1.73 -5.90 -21.35
N ARG A 103 2.08 -7.06 -20.77
CA ARG A 103 3.32 -7.78 -21.11
C ARG A 103 3.36 -8.21 -22.57
N LYS A 104 2.26 -8.78 -23.10
CA LYS A 104 2.16 -9.14 -24.52
C LYS A 104 2.32 -7.93 -25.45
N ALA A 105 1.88 -6.75 -24.99
CA ALA A 105 2.06 -5.48 -25.69
C ALA A 105 3.46 -4.84 -25.49
N GLY A 106 4.42 -5.55 -24.87
CA GLY A 106 5.81 -5.11 -24.71
C GLY A 106 6.10 -4.34 -23.41
N GLN A 107 5.11 -4.13 -22.53
CA GLN A 107 5.36 -3.46 -21.26
C GLN A 107 6.00 -4.40 -20.23
N VAL A 108 7.10 -3.97 -19.60
CA VAL A 108 7.73 -4.71 -18.50
C VAL A 108 6.97 -4.45 -17.19
N VAL A 109 6.09 -5.38 -16.82
CA VAL A 109 5.31 -5.31 -15.56
C VAL A 109 5.48 -6.61 -14.80
N THR A 110 5.70 -6.56 -13.49
CA THR A 110 5.76 -7.73 -12.60
C THR A 110 4.87 -7.54 -11.39
N ALA A 111 4.62 -8.63 -10.65
CA ALA A 111 3.84 -8.61 -9.43
C ALA A 111 4.30 -9.74 -8.51
N ASP A 112 4.23 -9.53 -7.19
CA ASP A 112 4.49 -10.55 -6.18
C ASP A 112 3.23 -10.87 -5.36
N GLN A 113 3.24 -12.04 -4.72
CA GLN A 113 2.26 -12.42 -3.71
C GLN A 113 2.95 -13.18 -2.58
N TYR A 114 2.37 -13.08 -1.38
CA TYR A 114 2.67 -13.99 -0.28
C TYR A 114 1.57 -15.06 -0.20
N PRO A 115 1.88 -16.31 0.19
CA PRO A 115 0.95 -17.44 0.15
C PRO A 115 0.00 -17.49 1.36
N TYR A 116 -0.62 -16.36 1.70
CA TYR A 116 -1.54 -16.26 2.84
C TYR A 116 -2.79 -15.48 2.47
N VAL A 117 -3.93 -15.88 3.05
CA VAL A 117 -5.22 -15.21 2.88
C VAL A 117 -5.38 -13.95 3.75
N ALA A 118 -4.42 -13.68 4.62
CA ALA A 118 -4.42 -12.54 5.53
C ALA A 118 -3.32 -11.52 5.18
N SER A 119 -3.61 -10.23 5.37
CA SER A 119 -2.63 -9.15 5.26
C SER A 119 -2.25 -8.61 6.64
N SER A 120 -1.07 -8.01 6.75
CA SER A 120 -0.64 -7.28 7.94
C SER A 120 -0.22 -5.85 7.57
N THR A 121 -0.68 -4.89 8.37
CA THR A 121 -0.30 -3.47 8.30
C THR A 121 -0.71 -2.77 9.61
N SER A 122 -0.50 -1.46 9.71
CA SER A 122 -0.87 -0.71 10.90
C SER A 122 -2.40 -0.63 11.08
N LEU A 123 -2.84 -0.67 12.34
CA LEU A 123 -4.27 -0.63 12.67
C LEU A 123 -4.90 0.70 12.25
N ASP A 124 -4.21 1.81 12.47
CA ASP A 124 -4.68 3.15 12.09
C ASP A 124 -4.91 3.27 10.58
N ALA A 125 -4.00 2.74 9.75
CA ALA A 125 -4.19 2.70 8.31
C ALA A 125 -5.34 1.79 7.86
N THR A 126 -5.72 0.83 8.71
CA THR A 126 -6.76 -0.15 8.42
C THR A 126 -8.16 0.35 8.76
N VAL A 127 -8.32 1.12 9.84
CA VAL A 127 -9.65 1.50 10.38
C VAL A 127 -9.92 3.00 10.40
N ILE A 128 -8.88 3.84 10.45
CA ILE A 128 -9.05 5.30 10.50
C ILE A 128 -9.09 5.86 9.07
N PRO A 129 -10.13 6.63 8.70
CA PRO A 129 -10.23 7.25 7.38
C PRO A 129 -9.02 8.09 7.03
N THR A 130 -8.65 8.06 5.75
CA THR A 130 -7.46 8.75 5.22
C THR A 130 -7.47 10.25 5.54
N TRP A 131 -8.62 10.93 5.39
CA TRP A 131 -8.76 12.36 5.69
C TRP A 131 -8.45 12.71 7.14
N ALA A 132 -8.79 11.82 8.08
CA ALA A 132 -8.53 12.04 9.50
C ALA A 132 -7.03 11.92 9.83
N ARG A 133 -6.28 11.13 9.03
CA ARG A 133 -4.83 10.91 9.19
C ARG A 133 -3.97 11.96 8.48
N ALA A 134 -4.55 12.86 7.67
CA ALA A 134 -3.82 13.92 6.99
C ALA A 134 -3.14 14.89 7.99
N GLY A 135 -1.94 15.38 7.69
CA GLY A 135 -1.19 16.25 8.62
C GLY A 135 -0.49 15.51 9.77
N GLY A 136 -0.55 14.18 9.78
CA GLY A 136 0.21 13.35 10.71
C GLY A 136 -0.44 13.16 12.08
N ARG A 137 0.30 12.53 13.00
CA ARG A 137 -0.24 12.03 14.27
C ARG A 137 -0.78 13.13 15.19
N LYS A 138 -0.07 14.26 15.31
CA LYS A 138 -0.47 15.38 16.16
C LYS A 138 -1.84 15.93 15.75
N GLU A 139 -2.04 16.09 14.45
CA GLU A 139 -3.29 16.60 13.89
C GLU A 139 -4.42 15.56 13.99
N LEU A 140 -4.13 14.27 13.79
CA LEU A 140 -5.10 13.20 14.04
C LEU A 140 -5.61 13.23 15.49
N ILE A 141 -4.70 13.37 16.48
CA ILE A 141 -5.08 13.45 17.90
C ILE A 141 -5.98 14.67 18.14
N ARG A 142 -5.57 15.85 17.64
CA ARG A 142 -6.37 17.07 17.74
C ARG A 142 -7.79 16.89 17.20
N ARG A 143 -7.96 16.21 16.05
CA ARG A 143 -9.28 15.93 15.47
C ARG A 143 -10.09 14.89 16.24
N LEU A 144 -9.44 13.97 16.96
CA LEU A 144 -10.12 12.96 17.78
C LEU A 144 -10.70 13.56 19.07
N ASP A 145 -10.03 14.59 19.60
CA ASP A 145 -10.43 15.35 20.80
C ASP A 145 -11.53 16.39 20.52
N ASP A 146 -11.67 16.81 19.25
CA ASP A 146 -12.77 17.65 18.80
C ASP A 146 -14.12 16.91 18.91
N LYS A 147 -15.13 17.58 19.48
CA LYS A 147 -16.44 16.95 19.76
C LYS A 147 -17.16 16.49 18.49
N GLU A 148 -17.16 17.31 17.45
CA GLU A 148 -17.93 17.04 16.23
C GLU A 148 -17.11 16.19 15.25
N VAL A 149 -15.88 16.60 14.98
CA VAL A 149 -14.98 15.89 14.06
C VAL A 149 -14.61 14.53 14.65
N GLY A 150 -14.36 14.46 15.96
CA GLY A 150 -14.08 13.22 16.65
C GLY A 150 -15.24 12.24 16.57
N GLN A 151 -16.49 12.70 16.68
CA GLN A 151 -17.65 11.83 16.53
C GLN A 151 -17.76 11.30 15.09
N ARG A 152 -17.52 12.15 14.08
CA ARG A 152 -17.46 11.73 12.67
C ARG A 152 -16.38 10.68 12.42
N ILE A 153 -15.21 10.83 13.04
CA ILE A 153 -14.13 9.83 12.93
C ILE A 153 -14.56 8.49 13.56
N ARG A 154 -15.19 8.52 14.74
CA ARG A 154 -15.68 7.31 15.43
C ARG A 154 -16.73 6.57 14.61
N THR A 155 -17.69 7.29 14.03
CA THR A 155 -18.69 6.71 13.10
C THR A 155 -18.01 6.04 11.91
N ALA A 156 -17.06 6.73 11.27
CA ALA A 156 -16.36 6.18 10.11
C ALA A 156 -15.46 4.97 10.47
N ILE A 157 -14.87 4.94 11.68
CA ILE A 157 -14.17 3.75 12.19
C ILE A 157 -15.16 2.60 12.36
N ALA A 158 -16.33 2.83 12.94
CA ALA A 158 -17.37 1.80 13.12
C ALA A 158 -17.83 1.22 11.76
N GLU A 159 -18.03 2.07 10.76
CA GLU A 159 -18.33 1.64 9.38
C GLU A 159 -17.20 0.80 8.76
N ASN A 160 -15.94 1.18 8.98
CA ASN A 160 -14.81 0.40 8.48
C ASN A 160 -14.68 -0.96 9.20
N LEU A 161 -15.00 -1.01 10.50
CA LEU A 161 -15.03 -2.24 11.28
C LEU A 161 -16.16 -3.16 10.86
N SER A 162 -17.35 -2.64 10.50
CA SER A 162 -18.48 -3.47 10.06
C SER A 162 -18.16 -4.28 8.80
N ARG A 163 -17.42 -3.67 7.86
CA ARG A 163 -16.88 -4.35 6.66
C ARG A 163 -15.82 -5.42 6.96
N LYS A 164 -15.38 -5.52 8.22
CA LYS A 164 -14.39 -6.46 8.73
C LYS A 164 -14.98 -7.33 9.83
N GLU A 165 -16.23 -7.77 9.64
CA GLU A 165 -16.96 -8.62 10.58
C GLU A 165 -16.97 -8.03 11.99
N ASN A 166 -17.25 -6.72 12.08
CA ASN A 166 -17.22 -5.94 13.32
C ASN A 166 -15.88 -6.03 14.07
N GLY A 167 -14.77 -6.17 13.33
CA GLY A 167 -13.42 -6.29 13.88
C GLY A 167 -12.97 -7.72 14.23
N ARG A 168 -13.83 -8.75 14.12
CA ARG A 168 -13.48 -10.13 14.51
C ARG A 168 -12.29 -10.72 13.73
N VAL A 169 -12.10 -10.27 12.49
CA VAL A 169 -10.98 -10.70 11.63
C VAL A 169 -9.71 -9.88 11.83
N LEU A 170 -9.75 -8.82 12.64
CA LEU A 170 -8.56 -8.03 12.97
C LEU A 170 -7.79 -8.69 14.10
N LYS A 171 -6.48 -8.89 13.90
CA LYS A 171 -5.58 -9.41 14.91
C LYS A 171 -4.48 -8.39 15.19
N ILE A 172 -4.32 -8.04 16.47
CA ILE A 172 -3.23 -7.17 16.91
C ILE A 172 -2.12 -8.06 17.45
N ALA A 173 -1.05 -8.20 16.69
CA ALA A 173 0.16 -8.88 17.15
C ALA A 173 1.11 -7.86 17.78
N ARG A 174 1.67 -8.19 18.94
CA ARG A 174 2.82 -7.49 19.53
C ARG A 174 3.95 -8.49 19.67
N TYR A 175 5.13 -8.10 19.24
CA TYR A 175 6.35 -8.86 19.46
C TYR A 175 7.26 -8.04 20.36
N SER A 176 7.55 -8.55 21.55
CA SER A 176 8.66 -8.07 22.37
C SER A 176 9.85 -8.96 22.09
N LEU A 177 10.97 -8.39 21.65
CA LEU A 177 12.26 -9.09 21.67
C LEU A 177 12.55 -9.44 23.13
N GLY A 178 12.28 -10.69 23.53
CA GLY A 178 12.72 -11.18 24.81
C GLY A 178 14.25 -11.19 24.83
N GLN A 179 14.85 -10.70 25.90
CA GLN A 179 16.29 -10.85 26.17
C GLN A 179 16.64 -12.33 26.35
N THR A 180 16.78 -13.07 25.25
CA THR A 180 17.45 -14.36 25.24
C THR A 180 18.17 -14.48 23.91
N GLY A 181 19.50 -14.41 23.97
CA GLY A 181 20.38 -14.44 22.82
C GLY A 181 20.30 -15.73 21.99
N SER A 182 20.93 -15.66 20.82
CA SER A 182 21.19 -16.73 19.86
C SER A 182 19.98 -17.22 19.02
N GLY A 183 19.82 -16.60 17.85
CA GLY A 183 19.79 -17.25 16.53
C GLY A 183 18.86 -18.43 16.19
N LYS A 184 18.05 -19.00 17.09
CA LYS A 184 17.31 -20.25 16.84
C LYS A 184 15.85 -20.27 17.31
N ALA A 185 15.16 -19.13 17.35
CA ALA A 185 13.75 -19.06 17.75
C ALA A 185 12.82 -18.49 16.65
N TRP A 186 12.97 -18.93 15.40
CA TRP A 186 12.14 -18.47 14.27
C TRP A 186 10.76 -19.18 14.16
N LEU A 187 10.46 -20.16 15.02
CA LEU A 187 9.27 -21.02 14.88
C LEU A 187 8.23 -20.91 16.01
N ARG A 188 8.36 -19.97 16.96
CA ARG A 188 7.29 -19.73 17.93
C ARG A 188 6.32 -18.68 17.40
N SER A 189 5.18 -19.16 16.92
CA SER A 189 4.01 -18.35 16.55
C SER A 189 3.74 -17.29 17.64
N PRO A 190 3.66 -15.99 17.30
CA PRO A 190 3.35 -14.97 18.29
C PRO A 190 2.01 -15.30 18.95
N ARG A 191 1.93 -15.12 20.28
CA ARG A 191 0.66 -15.23 21.02
C ARG A 191 -0.33 -14.21 20.44
N VAL A 192 -1.21 -14.68 19.57
CA VAL A 192 -2.39 -13.95 19.12
C VAL A 192 -3.33 -13.90 20.31
N ARG A 193 -3.48 -12.73 20.95
CA ARG A 193 -4.62 -12.53 21.84
C ARG A 193 -5.87 -12.40 20.96
N SER A 194 -6.80 -13.32 21.14
CA SER A 194 -8.09 -13.36 20.44
C SER A 194 -8.99 -12.21 20.84
#